data_AF-A0A6P5Z640-F1
#
_entry.id   AF-A0A6P5Z640-F1
#
_cell.length_a   1.000
_cell.length_b   1.000
_cell.length_c   1.000
_cell.angle_alpha   90.00
_cell.angle_beta   90.00
_cell.angle_gamma   90.00
#
_symmetry.space_group_name_H-M   'P 1'
#
loop_
_entity.id
_entity.type
_entity.pdbx_description
1 polymer ?
#
loop_
_entity_poly.entity_id
_entity_poly.type
_entity_poly.pdbx_seq_one_letter_code
_entity_poly.pdbx_strand_id
1 'polypeptide(L)'
;MAYLQLFFFIIVASLPFMFVSPSHSSLDYGNVKTLSHAKNNEKVTLSLYYETLCPYCASFISDDLVKVFQSDLNTIVNLRLVPWDNALIVNNRTLCQVRCPFFF
;
A
#
# COMPACT_ATOMS: atom_id res chain seq x y z
N MET A 1 34.32 -23.29 -28.17
CA MET A 1 32.94 -23.52 -27.69
C MET A 1 32.79 -23.33 -26.18
N ALA A 2 33.66 -23.88 -25.33
CA ALA A 2 33.57 -23.72 -23.86
C ALA A 2 33.76 -22.27 -23.34
N TYR A 3 34.63 -21.48 -23.98
CA TYR A 3 34.90 -20.10 -23.56
C TYR A 3 33.68 -19.16 -23.73
N LEU A 4 32.86 -19.41 -24.76
CA LEU A 4 31.67 -18.61 -25.04
C LEU A 4 30.54 -18.88 -24.03
N GLN A 5 30.39 -20.14 -23.59
CA GLN A 5 29.46 -20.51 -22.52
C GLN A 5 29.87 -19.93 -21.17
N LEU A 6 31.18 -19.94 -20.85
CA LEU A 6 31.71 -19.34 -19.63
C LEU A 6 31.48 -17.81 -19.60
N PHE A 7 31.65 -17.14 -20.74
CA PHE A 7 31.38 -15.71 -20.85
C PHE A 7 29.90 -15.37 -20.59
N PHE A 8 28.98 -16.17 -21.13
CA PHE A 8 27.55 -15.96 -20.93
C PHE A 8 27.13 -16.18 -19.46
N PHE A 9 27.73 -17.17 -18.79
CA PHE A 9 27.49 -17.42 -17.36
C PHE A 9 27.95 -16.28 -16.46
N ILE A 10 29.11 -15.67 -16.76
CA ILE A 10 29.64 -14.53 -16.01
C ILE A 10 28.72 -13.30 -16.16
N ILE A 11 28.21 -13.04 -17.37
CA ILE A 11 27.29 -11.91 -17.60
C ILE A 11 25.98 -12.09 -16.82
N VAL A 12 25.35 -13.27 -16.89
CA VAL A 12 24.09 -13.58 -16.19
C VAL A 12 24.24 -13.51 -14.67
N ALA A 13 25.39 -13.94 -14.13
CA ALA A 13 25.67 -13.88 -12.70
C ALA A 13 25.94 -12.45 -12.17
N SER A 14 26.34 -11.51 -13.04
CA SER A 14 26.67 -10.13 -12.66
C SER A 14 25.47 -9.17 -12.66
N LEU A 15 24.41 -9.50 -13.42
CA LEU A 15 23.14 -8.75 -13.48
C LEU A 15 22.46 -8.48 -12.12
N PRO A 16 22.45 -9.39 -11.13
CA PRO A 16 21.86 -9.09 -9.81
C PRO A 16 22.70 -8.15 -8.93
N PHE A 17 23.99 -7.89 -9.25
CA PHE A 17 24.83 -7.00 -8.44
C PHE A 17 24.50 -5.50 -8.62
N MET A 18 23.69 -5.12 -9.62
CA MET A 18 23.20 -3.73 -9.76
C MET A 18 21.94 -3.42 -8.96
N PHE A 19 21.29 -4.41 -8.32
CA PHE A 19 20.05 -4.19 -7.55
C PHE A 19 20.27 -3.92 -6.05
N VAL A 20 21.52 -3.89 -5.58
CA VAL A 20 21.81 -3.43 -4.22
C VAL A 20 22.01 -1.92 -4.26
N SER A 21 20.92 -1.16 -4.20
CA SER A 21 21.00 0.26 -3.83
C SER A 21 21.47 0.35 -2.38
N PRO A 22 22.59 1.01 -2.07
CA PRO A 22 22.82 1.53 -0.73
C PRO A 22 21.81 2.66 -0.54
N SER A 23 20.79 2.46 0.28
CA SER A 23 19.96 3.57 0.73
C SER A 23 20.87 4.57 1.45
N HIS A 24 21.13 5.72 0.82
CA HIS A 24 21.87 6.82 1.43
C HIS A 24 21.06 7.38 2.60
N SER A 25 21.49 7.13 3.84
CA SER A 25 21.04 7.89 5.00
C SER A 25 21.84 9.19 5.08
N SER A 26 21.23 10.33 4.76
CA SER A 26 21.81 11.65 5.00
C SER A 26 21.39 12.15 6.38
N LEU A 27 22.35 12.30 7.29
CA LEU A 27 22.19 13.02 8.54
C LEU A 27 22.37 14.52 8.25
N ASP A 28 21.30 15.29 8.32
CA ASP A 28 21.35 16.76 8.22
C ASP A 28 21.56 17.36 9.62
N TYR A 29 22.75 17.92 9.84
CA TYR A 29 23.01 18.82 10.95
C TYR A 29 23.43 20.17 10.37
N GLY A 30 22.60 21.18 10.61
CA GLY A 30 23.01 22.58 10.51
C GLY A 30 22.14 23.44 9.61
N ASN A 31 20.96 23.81 10.12
CA ASN A 31 20.32 25.12 9.97
C ASN A 31 20.70 25.93 8.71
N VAL A 32 20.29 25.47 7.53
CA VAL A 32 20.06 26.36 6.38
C VAL A 32 18.57 26.45 6.20
N LYS A 33 18.03 27.64 6.48
CA LYS A 33 16.66 28.04 6.18
C LYS A 33 16.51 28.19 4.66
N THR A 34 16.79 27.14 3.89
CA THR A 34 16.29 27.02 2.53
C THR A 34 14.79 26.91 2.67
N LEU A 35 14.11 27.97 2.26
CA LEU A 35 12.72 27.94 1.82
C LEU A 35 12.68 27.02 0.59
N SER A 36 12.97 25.72 0.77
CA SER A 36 12.38 24.71 -0.07
C SER A 36 10.91 24.94 0.15
N HIS A 37 10.25 25.45 -0.86
CA HIS A 37 8.82 25.30 -1.01
C HIS A 37 8.57 23.81 -0.80
N ALA A 38 8.32 23.41 0.45
CA ALA A 38 7.77 22.13 0.80
C ALA A 38 6.43 22.20 0.11
N LYS A 39 6.42 21.75 -1.15
CA LYS A 39 5.23 21.56 -1.92
C LYS A 39 4.52 20.51 -1.10
N ASN A 40 3.69 20.98 -0.17
CA ASN A 40 2.77 20.17 0.58
C ASN A 40 1.87 19.60 -0.51
N ASN A 41 2.31 18.49 -1.11
CA ASN A 41 1.49 17.62 -1.94
C ASN A 41 0.55 16.96 -0.93
N GLU A 42 -0.36 17.77 -0.40
CA GLU A 42 -1.31 17.39 0.62
C GLU A 42 -2.19 16.32 -0.03
N LYS A 43 -1.92 15.07 0.33
CA LYS A 43 -2.67 13.94 -0.21
C LYS A 43 -4.06 13.96 0.39
N VAL A 44 -5.06 13.79 -0.46
CA VAL A 44 -6.45 13.67 -0.02
C VAL A 44 -6.59 12.39 0.78
N THR A 45 -7.05 12.47 2.02
CA THR A 45 -7.24 11.29 2.87
C THR A 45 -8.58 10.62 2.52
N LEU A 46 -8.51 9.40 1.97
CA LEU A 46 -9.68 8.56 1.71
C LEU A 46 -9.75 7.47 2.79
N SER A 47 -10.73 7.54 3.69
CA SER A 47 -10.95 6.50 4.70
C SER A 47 -12.15 5.64 4.33
N LEU A 48 -11.91 4.36 4.02
CA LEU A 48 -12.95 3.38 3.73
C LEU A 48 -13.23 2.54 4.98
N TYR A 49 -14.43 2.70 5.52
CA TYR A 49 -14.96 1.86 6.59
C TYR A 49 -15.75 0.73 5.95
N TYR A 50 -15.33 -0.51 6.17
CA TYR A 50 -15.91 -1.67 5.52
C TYR A 50 -16.08 -2.83 6.50
N GLU A 51 -17.07 -3.67 6.26
CA GLU A 51 -17.27 -4.92 7.00
C GLU A 51 -16.69 -6.09 6.20
N THR A 52 -15.98 -7.00 6.88
CA THR A 52 -15.28 -8.13 6.23
C THR A 52 -16.22 -9.17 5.61
N LEU A 53 -17.44 -9.29 6.11
CA LEU A 53 -18.47 -10.23 5.64
C LEU A 53 -19.54 -9.58 4.75
N CYS A 54 -19.38 -8.30 4.38
CA CYS A 54 -20.33 -7.61 3.53
C CYS A 54 -20.00 -7.83 2.03
N PRO A 55 -20.90 -8.46 1.24
CA PRO A 55 -20.62 -8.73 -0.17
C PRO A 55 -20.48 -7.45 -1.00
N TYR A 56 -21.23 -6.39 -0.69
CA TYR A 56 -21.11 -5.11 -1.39
C TYR A 56 -19.80 -4.40 -1.11
N CYS A 57 -19.29 -4.46 0.14
CA CYS A 57 -17.97 -3.94 0.47
C CYS A 57 -16.87 -4.71 -0.29
N ALA A 58 -16.99 -6.03 -0.39
CA ALA A 58 -16.05 -6.86 -1.15
C ALA A 58 -16.05 -6.50 -2.65
N SER A 59 -17.23 -6.33 -3.25
CA SER A 59 -17.37 -5.86 -4.64
C SER A 59 -16.80 -4.45 -4.82
N PHE A 60 -17.10 -3.50 -3.93
CA PHE A 60 -16.56 -2.15 -4.01
C PHE A 60 -15.02 -2.14 -3.98
N ILE A 61 -14.41 -2.92 -3.09
CA ILE A 61 -12.94 -3.01 -2.99
C ILE A 61 -12.35 -3.64 -4.27
N SER A 62 -12.98 -4.71 -4.78
CA SER A 62 -12.45 -5.48 -5.90
C SER A 62 -12.67 -4.80 -7.25
N ASP A 63 -13.83 -4.17 -7.45
CA ASP A 63 -14.28 -3.67 -8.74
C ASP A 63 -14.04 -2.17 -8.88
N ASP A 64 -14.21 -1.38 -7.81
CA ASP A 64 -14.17 0.08 -7.89
C ASP A 64 -12.90 0.68 -7.29
N LEU A 65 -12.52 0.26 -6.08
CA LEU A 65 -11.33 0.79 -5.41
C LEU A 65 -10.04 0.45 -6.17
N VAL A 66 -9.99 -0.73 -6.79
CA VAL A 66 -8.87 -1.13 -7.68
C VAL A 66 -8.64 -0.12 -8.80
N LYS A 67 -9.68 0.51 -9.35
CA LYS A 67 -9.54 1.50 -10.43
C LYS A 67 -8.79 2.76 -9.96
N VAL A 68 -8.88 3.10 -8.67
CA VAL A 68 -8.14 4.21 -8.06
C VAL A 68 -6.63 3.91 -8.03
N PHE A 69 -6.26 2.64 -7.87
CA PHE A 69 -4.85 2.22 -7.87
C PHE A 69 -4.25 2.09 -9.26
N GLN A 70 -5.09 1.77 -10.25
CA GLN A 70 -4.69 1.68 -11.66
C GLN A 70 -4.56 3.04 -12.36
N SER A 71 -5.05 4.11 -11.74
CA SER A 71 -4.98 5.48 -12.25
C SER A 71 -3.96 6.32 -11.48
N ASP A 72 -3.67 7.52 -12.00
CA ASP A 72 -2.76 8.49 -11.36
C ASP A 72 -3.29 9.00 -10.01
N LEU A 73 -4.54 8.68 -9.66
CA LEU A 73 -5.16 9.02 -8.38
C LEU A 73 -4.34 8.46 -7.20
N ASN A 74 -3.69 7.30 -7.35
CA ASN A 74 -2.85 6.71 -6.31
C ASN A 74 -1.72 7.63 -5.80
N THR A 75 -1.30 8.62 -6.60
CA THR A 75 -0.23 9.56 -6.24
C THR A 75 -0.74 10.67 -5.33
N ILE A 76 -2.04 11.00 -5.42
CA ILE A 76 -2.69 12.11 -4.72
C ILE A 76 -3.58 11.68 -3.55
N VAL A 77 -3.97 10.41 -3.45
CA VAL A 77 -4.74 9.90 -2.30
C VAL A 77 -3.86 9.20 -1.27
N ASN A 78 -4.24 9.38 0.00
CA ASN A 78 -3.80 8.59 1.14
C ASN A 78 -4.97 7.68 1.55
N LEU A 79 -4.92 6.41 1.15
CA LEU A 79 -5.99 5.44 1.46
C LEU A 79 -5.80 4.83 2.85
N ARG A 80 -6.85 4.89 3.66
CA ARG A 80 -6.97 4.19 4.95
C ARG A 80 -8.14 3.21 4.90
N LEU A 81 -7.86 1.92 5.09
CA LEU A 81 -8.87 0.87 5.23
C LEU A 81 -9.16 0.62 6.71
N VAL A 82 -10.43 0.67 7.10
CA VAL A 82 -10.86 0.48 8.49
C VAL A 82 -11.88 -0.66 8.53
N PRO A 83 -11.50 -1.85 9.05
CA PRO A 83 -12.46 -2.91 9.26
C PRO A 83 -13.38 -2.53 10.41
N TRP A 84 -14.67 -2.36 10.10
CA TRP A 84 -15.73 -2.21 11.08
C TRP A 84 -16.24 -3.60 11.44
N ASP A 85 -16.37 -3.89 12.74
CA ASP A 85 -16.97 -5.11 13.24
C ASP A 85 -17.88 -4.81 14.43
N ASN A 86 -18.99 -5.54 14.50
CA ASN A 86 -20.01 -5.44 15.55
C ASN A 86 -20.11 -6.78 16.28
N ALA A 87 -18.99 -7.26 16.83
CA ALA A 87 -18.99 -8.47 17.63
C ALA A 87 -19.71 -8.24 18.97
N LEU A 88 -20.58 -9.17 19.34
CA LEU A 88 -21.31 -9.19 20.60
C LEU A 88 -20.80 -10.34 21.47
N ILE A 89 -20.61 -10.10 22.76
CA ILE A 89 -20.26 -11.17 23.71
C ILE A 89 -21.54 -11.66 24.38
N VAL A 90 -21.91 -12.92 24.14
CA VAL A 90 -23.07 -13.57 24.76
C VAL A 90 -22.60 -14.86 25.43
N ASN A 91 -22.82 -14.96 26.76
CA ASN A 91 -22.44 -16.14 27.55
C ASN A 91 -20.97 -16.59 27.38
N ASN A 92 -20.01 -15.65 27.47
CA ASN A 92 -18.58 -15.89 27.22
C ASN A 92 -18.26 -16.41 25.79
N ARG A 93 -19.16 -16.23 24.83
CA ARG A 93 -18.94 -16.52 23.41
C ARG A 93 -18.96 -15.24 22.62
N THR A 94 -18.02 -15.09 21.69
CA THR A 94 -18.00 -13.99 20.72
C THR A 94 -18.91 -14.36 19.55
N LEU A 95 -19.98 -13.61 19.36
CA LEU A 95 -20.87 -13.69 18.22
C LEU A 95 -20.52 -12.55 17.26
N CYS A 96 -19.92 -12.88 16.12
CA CYS A 96 -19.66 -11.91 15.06
C CYS A 96 -20.96 -11.60 14.31
N GLN A 97 -21.13 -10.35 13.91
CA GLN A 97 -22.24 -9.96 13.07
C GLN A 97 -22.01 -10.46 11.64
N VAL A 98 -22.82 -11.43 11.21
CA VAL A 98 -22.70 -12.07 9.87
C VAL A 98 -23.36 -11.29 8.75
N ARG A 99 -24.18 -10.27 9.07
CA ARG A 99 -24.92 -9.51 8.07
C ARG A 99 -24.79 -8.02 8.34
N CYS A 100 -24.21 -7.32 7.37
CA CYS A 100 -24.16 -5.87 7.34
C CYS A 100 -25.59 -5.32 7.36
N PRO A 101 -26.01 -4.54 8.38
CA PRO A 101 -27.28 -3.87 8.37
C PRO A 101 -27.03 -2.61 7.56
N PHE A 102 -27.22 -2.68 6.23
CA PHE A 102 -27.08 -1.58 5.27
C PHE A 102 -26.94 -0.20 5.96
N PHE A 103 -25.71 0.24 6.19
CA PHE A 103 -25.45 1.61 6.62
C PHE A 103 -25.16 2.39 5.34
N PHE A 104 -26.18 3.11 4.87
CA PHE A 104 -26.03 4.29 4.02
C PHE A 104 -26.28 5.51 4.91
#